data_AF-A0A1G2XYN9-F1
#
_entry.id   AF-A0A1G2XYN9-F1
#
_cell.length_a   1.000
_cell.length_b   1.000
_cell.length_c   1.000
_cell.angle_alpha   90.00
_cell.angle_beta   90.00
_cell.angle_gamma   90.00
#
_symmetry.space_group_name_H-M   'P 1'
#
loop_
_entity.id
_entity.type
_entity.pdbx_description
1 polymer ?
#
loop_
_entity_poly.entity_id
_entity_poly.type
_entity_poly.pdbx_seq_one_letter_code
_entity_poly.pdbx_strand_id
1 'polypeptide(L)'
;MGQYYKPINLENGQWLYSHDYGNGLKLMEHSWIGNEFVGAVMKMMVAGGSWHKNPIVWCGDYYDEEDYYSKVADNDKIQPNEFLTKQQQLKAILVNHTTKEYVVYSKIPVNSNGWQVNPLPLLTALGNGRGGGDYDLDYPDADKVGIWAKHILSVEYEIPEGYKELKVAFKEEWINSQ
;
A
#
# COMPACT_ATOMS: atom_id res chain seq x y z
N MET A 1 -1.02 -20.81 8.07
CA MET A 1 -2.09 -19.77 8.02
C MET A 1 -1.43 -18.44 7.66
N GLY A 2 -2.14 -17.54 6.99
CA GLY A 2 -1.58 -16.23 6.56
C GLY A 2 -2.13 -15.09 7.41
N GLN A 3 -1.44 -13.95 7.39
CA GLN A 3 -1.87 -12.71 8.03
C GLN A 3 -2.87 -11.98 7.12
N TYR A 4 -3.89 -11.36 7.71
CA TYR A 4 -4.90 -10.59 7.00
C TYR A 4 -4.67 -9.11 7.20
N TYR A 5 -4.78 -8.34 6.13
CA TYR A 5 -4.46 -6.92 6.13
C TYR A 5 -5.66 -6.06 5.77
N LYS A 6 -5.73 -4.87 6.38
CA LYS A 6 -6.65 -3.80 6.01
C LYS A 6 -5.92 -2.44 6.01
N PRO A 7 -6.21 -1.55 5.05
CA PRO A 7 -5.74 -0.17 5.10
C PRO A 7 -6.52 0.59 6.17
N ILE A 8 -5.81 1.38 6.97
CA ILE A 8 -6.37 2.21 8.04
C ILE A 8 -5.78 3.62 7.94
N ASN A 9 -6.65 4.62 7.99
CA ASN A 9 -6.26 6.00 8.24
C ASN A 9 -6.18 6.24 9.74
N LEU A 10 -4.98 6.48 10.25
CA LEU A 10 -4.74 6.60 11.69
C LEU A 10 -5.26 7.90 12.29
N GLU A 11 -5.61 8.90 11.48
CA GLU A 11 -6.13 10.17 11.99
C GLU A 11 -7.61 10.08 12.37
N ASN A 12 -8.39 9.31 11.61
CA ASN A 12 -9.85 9.23 11.80
C ASN A 12 -10.38 7.81 12.03
N GLY A 13 -9.52 6.80 12.02
CA GLY A 13 -9.90 5.40 12.26
C GLY A 13 -10.62 4.72 11.10
N GLN A 14 -10.84 5.43 9.98
CA GLN A 14 -11.50 4.85 8.82
C GLN A 14 -10.66 3.72 8.22
N TRP A 15 -11.36 2.69 7.75
CA TRP A 15 -10.72 1.51 7.16
C TRP A 15 -11.58 0.93 6.04
N LEU A 16 -10.94 0.17 5.15
CA LEU A 16 -11.61 -0.53 4.05
C LEU A 16 -11.39 -2.03 4.18
N TYR A 17 -12.31 -2.82 3.64
CA TYR A 17 -12.25 -4.28 3.66
C TYR A 17 -12.11 -4.86 2.25
N SER A 18 -11.09 -5.67 2.00
CA SER A 18 -10.74 -6.10 0.63
C SER A 18 -11.82 -6.96 -0.04
N HIS A 19 -12.58 -7.76 0.72
CA HIS A 19 -13.67 -8.58 0.18
C HIS A 19 -14.83 -7.74 -0.34
N ASP A 20 -15.02 -6.50 0.15
CA ASP A 20 -16.03 -5.57 -0.38
C ASP A 20 -15.72 -5.16 -1.83
N TYR A 21 -14.50 -5.48 -2.30
CA TYR A 21 -14.01 -5.29 -3.67
C TYR A 21 -13.67 -6.62 -4.37
N GLY A 22 -14.09 -7.77 -3.81
CA GLY A 22 -13.83 -9.09 -4.39
C GLY A 22 -12.37 -9.55 -4.33
N ASN A 23 -11.56 -9.00 -3.42
CA ASN A 23 -10.14 -9.36 -3.27
C ASN A 23 -9.90 -10.23 -2.04
N GLY A 24 -8.77 -10.94 -2.00
CA GLY A 24 -8.30 -11.65 -0.81
C GLY A 24 -7.77 -10.71 0.29
N LEU A 25 -7.58 -11.25 1.49
CA LEU A 25 -7.17 -10.50 2.69
C LEU A 25 -5.65 -10.44 2.90
N LYS A 26 -4.90 -11.34 2.29
CA LYS A 26 -3.44 -11.37 2.47
C LYS A 26 -2.80 -10.26 1.65
N LEU A 27 -1.64 -9.77 2.09
CA LEU A 27 -1.00 -8.59 1.53
C LEU A 27 -0.84 -8.68 0.01
N MET A 28 -0.30 -9.79 -0.50
CA MET A 28 -0.05 -9.95 -1.94
C MET A 28 -1.29 -10.36 -2.75
N GLU A 29 -2.43 -10.66 -2.11
CA GLU A 29 -3.68 -10.96 -2.84
C GLU A 29 -4.32 -9.71 -3.47
N HIS A 30 -3.91 -8.50 -3.06
CA HIS A 30 -4.43 -7.24 -3.60
C HIS A 30 -3.37 -6.20 -3.95
N SER A 31 -2.08 -6.43 -3.67
CA SER A 31 -0.99 -5.45 -3.84
C SER A 31 -0.51 -5.28 -5.29
N TRP A 32 -1.44 -5.11 -6.24
CA TRP A 32 -1.16 -5.04 -7.67
C TRP A 32 -1.61 -3.71 -8.28
N ILE A 33 -0.82 -3.14 -9.17
CA ILE A 33 -1.24 -1.96 -9.94
C ILE A 33 -2.41 -2.33 -10.85
N GLY A 34 -3.49 -1.55 -10.73
CA GLY A 34 -4.77 -1.82 -11.37
C GLY A 34 -5.78 -2.56 -10.50
N ASN A 35 -5.40 -2.98 -9.29
CA ASN A 35 -6.33 -3.48 -8.30
C ASN A 35 -7.29 -2.37 -7.85
N GLU A 36 -8.61 -2.64 -7.86
CA GLU A 36 -9.64 -1.64 -7.55
C GLU A 36 -9.68 -1.28 -6.07
N PHE A 37 -9.42 -2.23 -5.17
CA PHE A 37 -9.35 -1.98 -3.72
C PHE A 37 -8.21 -1.03 -3.37
N VAL A 38 -7.00 -1.30 -3.87
CA VAL A 38 -5.87 -0.40 -3.68
C VAL A 38 -6.08 0.92 -4.42
N GLY A 39 -6.70 0.87 -5.60
CA GLY A 39 -7.08 2.06 -6.36
C GLY A 39 -8.08 2.96 -5.64
N ALA A 40 -8.98 2.40 -4.82
CA ALA A 40 -9.93 3.16 -3.99
C ALA A 40 -9.20 3.91 -2.88
N VAL A 41 -8.27 3.24 -2.18
CA VAL A 41 -7.41 3.90 -1.18
C VAL A 41 -6.60 5.02 -1.82
N MET A 42 -5.93 4.75 -2.95
CA MET A 42 -5.16 5.77 -3.67
C MET A 42 -6.03 6.95 -4.09
N LYS A 43 -7.27 6.70 -4.55
CA LYS A 43 -8.23 7.75 -4.93
C LYS A 43 -8.59 8.66 -3.77
N MET A 44 -8.64 8.14 -2.55
CA MET A 44 -8.87 8.97 -1.36
C MET A 44 -7.64 9.77 -0.91
N MET A 45 -6.45 9.36 -1.34
CA MET A 45 -5.18 10.01 -1.01
C MET A 45 -4.77 11.11 -1.99
N VAL A 46 -5.47 11.26 -3.12
CA VAL A 46 -5.23 12.38 -4.07
C VAL A 46 -5.65 13.71 -3.48
N ALA A 47 -5.13 14.82 -4.01
CA ALA A 47 -5.53 16.17 -3.57
C ALA A 47 -7.07 16.33 -3.54
N GLY A 48 -7.60 16.75 -2.40
CA GLY A 48 -9.04 16.89 -2.14
C GLY A 48 -9.75 15.62 -1.68
N GLY A 49 -9.07 14.46 -1.67
CA GLY A 49 -9.57 13.22 -1.09
C GLY A 49 -9.48 13.23 0.44
N SER A 50 -10.31 12.42 1.10
CA SER A 50 -10.45 12.40 2.56
C SER A 50 -9.26 11.84 3.32
N TRP A 51 -8.31 11.17 2.64
CA TRP A 51 -7.11 10.57 3.21
C TRP A 51 -5.82 11.26 2.69
N HIS A 52 -5.96 12.41 2.04
CA HIS A 52 -4.84 13.17 1.50
C HIS A 52 -4.01 13.80 2.61
N LYS A 53 -2.71 13.44 2.68
CA LYS A 53 -1.78 13.89 3.73
C LYS A 53 -2.17 13.40 5.12
N ASN A 54 -2.59 12.14 5.19
CA ASN A 54 -2.89 11.46 6.44
C ASN A 54 -1.86 10.36 6.75
N PRO A 55 -1.70 9.99 8.02
CA PRO A 55 -0.96 8.80 8.42
C PRO A 55 -1.71 7.53 8.04
N ILE A 56 -1.13 6.72 7.13
CA ILE A 56 -1.76 5.49 6.63
C ILE A 56 -0.94 4.25 7.04
N VAL A 57 -1.63 3.16 7.33
CA VAL A 57 -1.04 1.82 7.51
C VAL A 57 -1.82 0.78 6.72
N TRP A 58 -1.13 -0.24 6.24
CA TRP A 58 -1.70 -1.52 5.85
C TRP A 58 -1.52 -2.48 7.03
N CYS A 59 -2.42 -2.43 7.99
CA CYS A 59 -2.24 -3.17 9.24
C CYS A 59 -2.67 -4.61 9.05
N GLY A 60 -1.82 -5.54 9.46
CA GLY A 60 -2.16 -6.95 9.53
C GLY A 60 -2.66 -7.35 10.93
N ASP A 61 -3.47 -8.40 11.00
CA ASP A 61 -4.10 -8.90 12.24
C ASP A 61 -3.13 -9.56 13.24
N TYR A 62 -1.94 -9.96 12.79
CA TYR A 62 -0.87 -10.48 13.64
C TYR A 62 0.30 -9.51 13.88
N TYR A 63 0.11 -8.20 13.74
CA TYR A 63 1.15 -7.23 14.09
C TYR A 63 1.26 -7.10 15.62
N ASP A 64 2.43 -7.46 16.16
CA ASP A 64 2.61 -7.73 17.59
C ASP A 64 2.80 -6.46 18.45
N GLU A 65 3.19 -5.33 17.88
CA GLU A 65 3.55 -4.13 18.67
C GLU A 65 2.34 -3.29 19.07
N GLU A 66 1.46 -2.97 18.12
CA GLU A 66 0.31 -2.12 18.35
C GLU A 66 -0.90 -2.59 17.57
N ASP A 67 -1.94 -3.00 18.29
CA ASP A 67 -3.17 -3.50 17.69
C ASP A 67 -4.02 -2.36 17.12
N TYR A 68 -3.72 -1.92 15.90
CA TYR A 68 -4.62 -1.06 15.13
C TYR A 68 -5.73 -1.86 14.47
N TYR A 69 -5.45 -3.12 14.10
CA TYR A 69 -6.35 -3.96 13.32
C TYR A 69 -7.70 -4.18 13.99
N SER A 70 -7.68 -4.44 15.31
CA SER A 70 -8.89 -4.76 16.09
C SER A 70 -9.49 -3.53 16.78
N LYS A 71 -8.76 -2.40 16.83
CA LYS A 71 -9.23 -1.17 17.50
C LYS A 71 -10.11 -0.29 16.63
N VAL A 72 -10.06 -0.43 15.31
CA VAL A 72 -10.96 0.32 14.42
C VAL A 72 -12.40 -0.13 14.61
N ALA A 73 -13.34 0.82 14.69
CA ALA A 73 -14.74 0.49 14.90
C ALA A 73 -15.39 0.05 13.57
N ASP A 74 -16.33 -0.88 13.63
CA ASP A 74 -17.06 -1.35 12.44
C ASP A 74 -17.82 -0.22 11.73
N ASN A 75 -18.31 0.77 12.49
CA ASN A 75 -18.99 1.94 11.93
C ASN A 75 -18.07 2.88 11.14
N ASP A 76 -16.74 2.78 11.35
CA ASP A 76 -15.74 3.54 10.58
C ASP A 76 -15.31 2.80 9.31
N LYS A 77 -15.84 1.60 9.06
CA LYS A 77 -15.66 0.90 7.79
C LYS A 77 -16.34 1.70 6.68
N ILE A 78 -15.58 2.02 5.65
CA ILE A 78 -16.06 2.70 4.46
C ILE A 78 -15.84 1.84 3.22
N GLN A 79 -16.68 2.05 2.20
CA GLN A 79 -16.57 1.40 0.90
C GLN A 79 -16.73 2.45 -0.21
N PRO A 80 -15.69 3.24 -0.49
CA PRO A 80 -15.70 4.14 -1.65
C PRO A 80 -15.96 3.38 -2.95
N ASN A 81 -16.84 3.93 -3.79
CA ASN A 81 -17.17 3.36 -5.10
C ASN A 81 -16.28 3.89 -6.24
N GLU A 82 -15.47 4.92 -5.97
CA GLU A 82 -14.50 5.45 -6.92
C GLU A 82 -13.10 4.91 -6.63
N PHE A 83 -12.36 4.61 -7.69
CA PHE A 83 -10.98 4.14 -7.62
C PHE A 83 -10.17 4.68 -8.80
N LEU A 84 -8.85 4.74 -8.62
CA LEU A 84 -7.94 5.03 -9.73
C LEU A 84 -7.83 3.80 -10.63
N THR A 85 -8.08 3.97 -11.93
CA THR A 85 -7.82 2.95 -12.95
C THR A 85 -6.33 2.61 -13.03
N LYS A 86 -5.99 1.46 -13.62
CA LYS A 86 -4.57 1.07 -13.87
C LYS A 86 -3.76 2.20 -14.52
N GLN A 87 -4.32 2.88 -15.51
CA GLN A 87 -3.64 3.99 -16.20
C GLN A 87 -3.42 5.21 -15.30
N GLN A 88 -4.37 5.52 -14.42
CA GLN A 88 -4.22 6.60 -13.45
C GLN A 88 -3.22 6.24 -12.35
N GLN A 89 -3.23 5.00 -11.86
CA GLN A 89 -2.24 4.52 -10.89
C GLN A 89 -0.82 4.60 -11.46
N LEU A 90 -0.61 4.21 -12.72
CA LEU A 90 0.71 4.30 -13.38
C LEU A 90 1.24 5.72 -13.54
N LYS A 91 0.36 6.72 -13.65
CA LYS A 91 0.74 8.14 -13.71
C LYS A 91 0.99 8.76 -12.33
N ALA A 92 0.62 8.05 -11.27
CA ALA A 92 0.68 8.57 -9.92
C ALA A 92 2.09 8.52 -9.34
N ILE A 93 2.27 9.31 -8.28
CA ILE A 93 3.45 9.37 -7.44
C ILE A 93 2.98 9.19 -6.00
N LEU A 94 3.51 8.20 -5.28
CA LEU A 94 3.30 8.11 -3.83
C LEU A 94 4.28 9.06 -3.16
N VAL A 95 3.78 10.04 -2.42
CA VAL A 95 4.59 11.05 -1.75
C VAL A 95 4.55 10.80 -0.25
N ASN A 96 5.73 10.79 0.36
CA ASN A 96 5.90 10.72 1.81
C ASN A 96 6.34 12.08 2.34
N HIS A 97 5.45 12.76 3.06
CA HIS A 97 5.70 14.08 3.62
C HIS A 97 6.51 14.06 4.92
N THR A 98 6.56 12.92 5.61
CA THR A 98 7.38 12.74 6.81
C THR A 98 8.87 12.73 6.46
N THR A 99 9.27 11.96 5.44
CA THR A 99 10.69 11.81 5.05
C THR A 99 11.10 12.70 3.87
N LYS A 100 10.14 13.38 3.23
CA LYS A 100 10.32 14.14 1.98
C LYS A 100 10.85 13.27 0.84
N GLU A 101 10.25 12.09 0.69
CA GLU A 101 10.56 11.12 -0.34
C GLU A 101 9.37 10.87 -1.25
N TYR A 102 9.60 10.31 -2.43
CA TYR A 102 8.53 9.89 -3.34
C TYR A 102 8.88 8.63 -4.13
N VAL A 103 7.86 7.88 -4.54
CA VAL A 103 7.96 6.71 -5.44
C VAL A 103 7.13 6.97 -6.68
N VAL A 104 7.71 6.77 -7.86
CA VAL A 104 7.02 6.91 -9.15
C VAL A 104 6.46 5.57 -9.59
N TYR A 105 5.13 5.45 -9.72
CA TYR A 105 4.47 4.18 -10.04
C TYR A 105 4.87 3.61 -11.41
N SER A 106 5.09 4.47 -12.41
CA SER A 106 5.53 4.01 -13.75
C SER A 106 6.91 3.37 -13.78
N LYS A 107 7.71 3.51 -12.72
CA LYS A 107 9.06 2.94 -12.62
C LYS A 107 9.13 1.59 -11.88
N ILE A 108 8.01 1.13 -11.30
CA ILE A 108 7.96 -0.18 -10.63
C ILE A 108 8.19 -1.28 -11.68
N PRO A 109 9.03 -2.30 -11.43
CA PRO A 109 9.28 -3.34 -12.41
C PRO A 109 8.07 -4.26 -12.61
N VAL A 110 7.94 -4.79 -13.82
CA VAL A 110 6.99 -5.83 -14.17
C VAL A 110 7.64 -7.19 -13.95
N ASN A 111 6.91 -8.14 -13.37
CA ASN A 111 7.35 -9.53 -13.27
C ASN A 111 7.16 -10.30 -14.59
N SER A 112 7.68 -11.52 -14.64
CA SER A 112 7.62 -12.48 -15.75
C SER A 112 6.20 -12.79 -16.21
N ASN A 113 5.21 -12.63 -15.33
CA ASN A 113 3.81 -12.82 -15.64
C ASN A 113 3.12 -11.53 -16.16
N GLY A 114 3.84 -10.42 -16.30
CA GLY A 114 3.28 -9.15 -16.76
C GLY A 114 2.59 -8.32 -15.66
N TRP A 115 2.75 -8.69 -14.39
CA TRP A 115 2.16 -8.01 -13.24
C TRP A 115 3.15 -7.04 -12.60
N GLN A 116 2.62 -5.98 -11.98
CA GLN A 116 3.41 -4.91 -11.38
C GLN A 116 2.86 -4.63 -9.98
N VAL A 117 3.73 -4.66 -8.98
CA VAL A 117 3.33 -4.49 -7.58
C VAL A 117 2.88 -3.05 -7.34
N ASN A 118 1.79 -2.84 -6.58
CA ASN A 118 1.46 -1.53 -6.06
C ASN A 118 2.30 -1.31 -4.79
N PRO A 119 3.19 -0.30 -4.73
CA PRO A 119 4.09 -0.12 -3.60
C PRO A 119 3.38 0.38 -2.33
N LEU A 120 2.19 0.97 -2.42
CA LEU A 120 1.51 1.57 -1.25
C LEU A 120 1.24 0.54 -0.13
N PRO A 121 0.58 -0.61 -0.39
CA PRO A 121 0.39 -1.63 0.65
C PRO A 121 1.69 -2.10 1.30
N LEU A 122 2.73 -2.38 0.50
CA LEU A 122 3.99 -2.92 1.01
C LEU A 122 4.75 -1.88 1.83
N LEU A 123 4.90 -0.64 1.34
CA LEU A 123 5.61 0.42 2.04
C LEU A 123 4.93 0.80 3.37
N THR A 124 3.63 0.59 3.48
CA THR A 124 2.84 0.94 4.67
C THR A 124 2.44 -0.25 5.54
N ALA A 125 2.92 -1.46 5.21
CA ALA A 125 2.55 -2.67 5.90
C ALA A 125 3.02 -2.68 7.36
N LEU A 126 2.11 -3.02 8.28
CA LEU A 126 2.44 -3.44 9.63
C LEU A 126 2.12 -4.93 9.74
N GLY A 127 3.13 -5.77 9.58
CA GLY A 127 3.02 -7.23 9.58
C GLY A 127 4.01 -7.88 10.56
N ASN A 128 3.96 -9.20 10.70
CA ASN A 128 4.98 -9.96 11.43
C ASN A 128 5.92 -10.78 10.52
N GLY A 129 5.70 -10.74 9.20
CA GLY A 129 6.53 -11.41 8.19
C GLY A 129 6.49 -12.94 8.22
N ARG A 130 5.48 -13.53 8.87
CA ARG A 130 5.34 -14.99 9.04
C ARG A 130 4.12 -15.55 8.32
N GLY A 131 3.31 -14.70 7.69
CA GLY A 131 2.07 -15.09 7.05
C GLY A 131 2.29 -15.62 5.63
N GLY A 132 1.73 -16.78 5.32
CA GLY A 132 1.67 -17.22 3.92
C GLY A 132 0.80 -16.26 3.09
N GLY A 133 1.40 -15.63 2.07
CA GLY A 133 0.81 -14.56 1.23
C GLY A 133 1.25 -13.14 1.59
N ASP A 134 2.18 -13.01 2.54
CA ASP A 134 3.02 -11.81 2.69
C ASP A 134 4.00 -11.69 1.52
N TYR A 135 4.65 -10.53 1.39
CA TYR A 135 5.74 -10.36 0.45
C TYR A 135 6.97 -11.12 0.94
N ASP A 136 7.54 -11.98 0.09
CA ASP A 136 8.65 -12.88 0.46
C ASP A 136 9.94 -12.09 0.79
N LEU A 137 10.69 -12.56 1.79
CA LEU A 137 11.92 -11.92 2.27
C LEU A 137 13.06 -12.00 1.25
N ASP A 138 13.02 -12.97 0.33
CA ASP A 138 14.02 -13.15 -0.72
C ASP A 138 13.63 -12.45 -2.05
N TYR A 139 12.53 -11.69 -2.05
CA TYR A 139 12.14 -10.83 -3.18
C TYR A 139 12.83 -9.46 -3.10
N PRO A 140 13.03 -8.78 -4.25
CA PRO A 140 13.62 -7.46 -4.30
C PRO A 140 12.95 -6.49 -3.33
N ASP A 141 13.77 -5.74 -2.59
CA ASP A 141 13.33 -4.69 -1.68
C ASP A 141 12.42 -5.16 -0.52
N ALA A 142 12.44 -6.44 -0.15
CA ALA A 142 11.72 -6.92 1.03
C ALA A 142 12.09 -6.17 2.32
N ASP A 143 13.33 -5.66 2.42
CA ASP A 143 13.80 -4.79 3.52
C ASP A 143 13.09 -3.42 3.57
N LYS A 144 12.42 -3.02 2.49
CA LYS A 144 11.63 -1.78 2.40
C LYS A 144 10.16 -1.97 2.78
N VAL A 145 9.71 -3.17 3.10
CA VAL A 145 8.32 -3.39 3.56
C VAL A 145 8.13 -2.68 4.91
N GLY A 146 7.06 -1.88 5.00
CA GLY A 146 6.68 -1.17 6.23
C GLY A 146 7.49 0.08 6.57
N ILE A 147 8.53 0.46 5.79
CA ILE A 147 9.39 1.61 6.12
C ILE A 147 8.65 2.96 6.13
N TRP A 148 7.46 3.02 5.51
CA TRP A 148 6.58 4.19 5.49
C TRP A 148 5.28 3.98 6.29
N ALA A 149 5.18 2.92 7.08
CA ALA A 149 4.04 2.73 7.97
C ALA A 149 3.92 3.90 8.95
N LYS A 150 2.67 4.37 9.19
CA LYS A 150 2.34 5.51 10.06
C LYS A 150 2.83 6.88 9.56
N HIS A 151 3.49 6.95 8.40
CA HIS A 151 3.92 8.23 7.81
C HIS A 151 2.78 8.99 7.14
N ILE A 152 2.95 10.31 7.02
CA ILE A 152 2.00 11.21 6.35
C ILE A 152 2.19 11.07 4.84
N LEU A 153 1.22 10.48 4.15
CA LEU A 153 1.32 10.15 2.73
C LEU A 153 0.24 10.85 1.89
N SER A 154 0.54 11.05 0.61
CA SER A 154 -0.44 11.43 -0.41
C SER A 154 -0.15 10.74 -1.74
N VAL A 155 -1.15 10.76 -2.62
CA VAL A 155 -0.99 10.38 -4.02
C VAL A 155 -1.01 11.65 -4.87
N GLU A 156 0.08 11.93 -5.58
CA GLU A 156 0.24 13.13 -6.41
C GLU A 156 0.46 12.75 -7.89
N TYR A 157 0.46 13.77 -8.76
CA TYR A 157 0.79 13.63 -10.18
C TYR A 157 1.98 14.49 -10.61
N GLU A 158 2.55 15.26 -9.69
CA GLU A 158 3.73 16.09 -9.90
C GLU A 158 4.73 15.84 -8.75
N ILE A 159 6.02 15.91 -9.06
CA ILE A 159 7.08 15.72 -8.06
C ILE A 159 7.13 16.98 -7.17
N PRO A 160 6.96 16.85 -5.84
CA PRO A 160 7.06 18.00 -4.96
C PRO A 160 8.49 18.56 -4.91
N GLU A 161 8.61 19.89 -4.85
CA GLU A 161 9.90 20.57 -4.79
C GLU A 161 10.72 20.14 -3.55
N GLY A 162 12.00 19.82 -3.76
CA GLY A 162 12.93 19.46 -2.69
C GLY A 162 12.76 18.04 -2.13
N TYR A 163 11.87 17.23 -2.70
CA TYR A 163 11.72 15.82 -2.33
C TYR A 163 12.70 14.95 -3.11
N LYS A 164 13.04 13.79 -2.55
CA LYS A 164 13.97 12.82 -3.15
C LYS A 164 13.26 11.57 -3.60
N GLU A 165 13.69 10.99 -4.72
CA GLU A 165 13.14 9.72 -5.18
C GLU A 165 13.63 8.58 -4.28
N LEU A 166 12.69 7.82 -3.71
CA LEU A 166 12.93 6.49 -3.19
C LEU A 166 12.74 5.51 -4.35
N LYS A 167 13.82 4.86 -4.78
CA LYS A 167 13.74 3.80 -5.79
C LYS A 167 13.31 2.51 -5.13
N VAL A 168 12.22 1.93 -5.63
CA VAL A 168 11.76 0.60 -5.20
C VAL A 168 11.63 -0.34 -6.40
N ALA A 169 11.94 -1.60 -6.18
CA ALA A 169 12.00 -2.67 -7.17
C ALA A 169 11.09 -3.85 -6.82
N PHE A 170 10.08 -3.63 -5.97
CA PHE A 170 9.13 -4.67 -5.55
C PHE A 170 8.60 -5.48 -6.73
N LYS A 171 8.76 -6.81 -6.64
CA LYS A 171 8.45 -7.77 -7.69
C LYS A 171 8.39 -9.17 -7.07
N GLU A 172 7.31 -9.92 -7.31
CA GLU A 172 7.22 -11.33 -6.89
C GLU A 172 8.09 -12.24 -7.77
N GLU A 173 9.40 -12.10 -7.62
CA GLU A 173 10.43 -12.91 -8.27
C GLU A 173 11.66 -12.99 -7.38
N TRP A 174 12.22 -14.18 -7.27
CA TRP A 174 13.43 -14.42 -6.49
C TRP A 174 14.61 -13.64 -7.05
N ILE A 175 15.41 -13.02 -6.18
CA ILE A 175 16.63 -12.28 -6.57
C ILE A 175 17.65 -13.18 -7.30
N ASN A 176 17.57 -14.51 -7.11
CA ASN A 176 18.54 -15.50 -7.61
C ASN A 176 18.01 -16.41 -8.73
N SER A 177 16.98 -16.03 -9.49
CA SER A 177 16.54 -16.82 -10.65
C SER A 177 17.46 -16.60 -11.88
N GLN A 178 18.71 -17.07 -11.79
CA GLN A 178 19.58 -17.36 -12.94
C GLN A 178 19.92 -18.84 -13.00
#